data_AF-A0A2D8FR74-F1
#
_entry.id   AF-A0A2D8FR74-F1
#
_cell.length_a   1.000
_cell.length_b   1.000
_cell.length_c   1.000
_cell.angle_alpha   90.00
_cell.angle_beta   90.00
_cell.angle_gamma   90.00
#
_symmetry.space_group_name_H-M   'P 1'
#
loop_
_entity.id
_entity.type
_entity.pdbx_description
1 polymer ?
#
loop_
_entity_poly.entity_id
_entity_poly.type
_entity_poly.pdbx_seq_one_letter_code
_entity_poly.pdbx_strand_id
1 'polypeptide(L)'
;MHAPPEHAELLVAVADELTRVREGIDHVEALVSRLVRRAPAEDRAEALTEAQALDALTQRLEALSGVLRMLGDGATPAESVSRISLADMAVRLR
;
A
#
# COMPACT_ATOMS: atom_id res chain seq x y z
N MET A 1 10.69 -23.09 1.41
CA MET A 1 10.11 -23.21 2.77
C MET A 1 8.70 -22.68 2.70
N HIS A 2 7.69 -23.52 2.90
CA HIS A 2 6.34 -23.05 3.18
C HIS A 2 6.26 -22.73 4.67
N ALA A 3 5.59 -21.62 5.01
CA ALA A 3 5.30 -21.31 6.39
C ALA A 3 4.39 -22.41 6.98
N PRO A 4 4.51 -22.74 8.28
CA PRO A 4 3.52 -23.55 8.98
C PRO A 4 2.09 -23.05 8.69
N PRO A 5 1.06 -23.92 8.62
CA PRO A 5 -0.30 -23.52 8.23
C PRO A 5 -0.86 -22.35 9.04
N GLU A 6 -0.62 -22.33 10.35
CA GLU A 6 -1.02 -21.24 11.25
C GLU A 6 -0.38 -19.89 10.88
N HIS A 7 0.87 -19.90 10.42
CA HIS A 7 1.55 -18.70 9.94
C HIS A 7 1.02 -18.26 8.58
N ALA A 8 0.65 -19.21 7.71
CA ALA A 8 0.04 -18.91 6.42
C ALA A 8 -1.34 -18.23 6.59
N GLU A 9 -2.18 -18.76 7.47
CA GLU A 9 -3.47 -18.15 7.81
C GLU A 9 -3.32 -16.75 8.42
N LEU A 10 -2.34 -16.56 9.32
CA LEU A 10 -2.04 -15.25 9.88
C LEU A 10 -1.63 -14.24 8.80
N LEU A 11 -0.79 -14.64 7.83
CA LEU A 11 -0.37 -13.77 6.74
C LEU A 11 -1.56 -13.32 5.87
N VAL A 12 -2.50 -14.22 5.57
CA VAL A 12 -3.73 -13.87 4.86
C VAL A 12 -4.61 -12.94 5.69
N ALA A 13 -4.78 -13.22 6.99
CA ALA A 13 -5.58 -12.38 7.88
C ALA A 13 -5.02 -10.95 8.01
N VAL A 14 -3.68 -10.81 8.07
CA VAL A 14 -3.02 -9.50 8.08
C VAL A 14 -3.19 -8.80 6.73
N ALA A 15 -3.08 -9.53 5.61
CA ALA A 15 -3.32 -8.95 4.29
C ALA A 15 -4.76 -8.39 4.15
N ASP A 16 -5.74 -9.09 4.72
CA ASP A 16 -7.14 -8.64 4.75
C ASP A 16 -7.32 -7.40 5.61
N GLU A 17 -6.67 -7.35 6.77
CA GLU A 17 -6.72 -6.15 7.62
C GLU A 17 -6.09 -4.94 6.92
N LEU A 18 -4.95 -5.11 6.26
CA LEU A 18 -4.33 -4.04 5.47
C LEU A 18 -5.21 -3.58 4.31
N THR A 19 -5.95 -4.50 3.68
CA THR A 19 -6.93 -4.15 2.64
C THR A 19 -8.07 -3.30 3.19
N ARG A 20 -8.61 -3.66 4.36
CA ARG A 20 -9.64 -2.85 5.05
C ARG A 20 -9.12 -1.47 5.45
N VAL A 21 -7.90 -1.38 5.95
CA VAL A 21 -7.26 -0.09 6.27
C VAL A 21 -7.11 0.77 5.01
N ARG A 22 -6.71 0.18 3.87
CA ARG A 22 -6.62 0.88 2.58
C ARG A 22 -7.96 1.46 2.16
N GLU A 23 -9.04 0.68 2.23
CA GLU A 23 -10.40 1.17 1.91
C GLU A 23 -10.81 2.37 2.78
N GLY A 24 -10.38 2.39 4.05
CA GLY A 24 -10.54 3.55 4.93
C GLY A 24 -9.73 4.77 4.49
N ILE A 25 -8.52 4.56 3.97
CA ILE A 25 -7.67 5.61 3.41
C ILE A 25 -8.22 6.16 2.10
N ASP A 26 -8.84 5.35 1.23
CA ASP A 26 -9.47 5.80 -0.01
C ASP A 26 -10.52 6.91 0.25
N HIS A 27 -11.23 6.82 1.38
CA HIS A 27 -12.18 7.85 1.81
C HIS A 27 -11.47 9.16 2.21
N VAL A 28 -10.30 9.06 2.83
CA VAL A 28 -9.45 10.19 3.20
C VAL A 28 -8.86 10.83 1.94
N GLU A 29 -8.38 10.04 0.98
CA GLU A 29 -7.90 10.54 -0.32
C GLU A 29 -8.99 11.30 -1.07
N ALA A 30 -10.22 10.78 -1.08
CA ALA A 30 -11.35 11.48 -1.68
C ALA A 30 -11.60 12.84 -0.99
N LEU A 31 -11.42 12.94 0.33
CA LEU A 31 -11.50 14.20 1.07
C LEU A 31 -10.35 15.14 0.71
N VAL A 32 -9.11 14.66 0.73
CA VAL A 32 -7.91 15.43 0.35
C VAL A 32 -8.06 15.96 -1.07
N SER A 33 -8.48 15.14 -2.02
CA SER A 33 -8.75 15.53 -3.41
C SER A 33 -9.79 16.67 -3.51
N ARG A 34 -10.82 16.66 -2.66
CA ARG A 34 -11.79 17.77 -2.57
C ARG A 34 -11.19 19.03 -1.95
N LEU A 35 -10.30 18.90 -0.97
CA LEU A 35 -9.63 20.02 -0.33
C LEU A 35 -8.64 20.68 -1.28
N VAL A 36 -7.81 19.91 -1.97
CA VAL A 36 -6.87 20.40 -3.00
C VAL A 36 -7.58 21.19 -4.10
N ARG A 37 -8.77 20.73 -4.52
CA ARG A 37 -9.59 21.46 -5.52
C ARG A 37 -10.12 22.80 -5.03
N ARG A 38 -10.21 23.01 -3.71
CA ARG A 38 -10.73 24.22 -3.07
C ARG A 38 -9.63 25.09 -2.47
N ALA A 39 -8.38 24.62 -2.48
CA ALA A 39 -7.25 25.34 -1.92
C ALA A 39 -7.01 26.66 -2.67
N PRO A 40 -6.59 27.72 -1.97
CA PRO A 40 -6.06 28.93 -2.59
C PRO A 40 -4.95 28.62 -3.59
N ALA A 41 -4.76 29.49 -4.58
CA ALA A 41 -3.78 29.25 -5.64
C ALA A 41 -2.34 29.16 -5.10
N GLU A 42 -2.01 29.93 -4.05
CA GLU A 42 -0.72 29.86 -3.38
C GLU A 42 -0.41 28.50 -2.74
N ASP A 43 -1.42 27.83 -2.16
CA ASP A 43 -1.23 26.59 -1.39
C ASP A 43 -1.44 25.33 -2.24
N ARG A 44 -1.99 25.48 -3.45
CA ARG A 44 -2.43 24.34 -4.27
C ARG A 44 -1.30 23.39 -4.66
N ALA A 45 -0.08 23.91 -4.87
CA ALA A 45 1.08 23.09 -5.23
C ALA A 45 1.54 22.20 -4.06
N GLU A 46 1.56 22.76 -2.86
CA GLU A 46 1.88 22.01 -1.64
C GLU A 46 0.80 20.96 -1.34
N ALA A 47 -0.48 21.36 -1.41
CA ALA A 47 -1.60 20.45 -1.20
C ALA A 47 -1.63 19.29 -2.22
N LEU A 48 -1.25 19.53 -3.48
CA LEU A 48 -1.08 18.48 -4.50
C LEU A 48 0.06 17.52 -4.13
N THR A 49 1.17 18.05 -3.62
CA THR A 49 2.32 17.23 -3.18
C THR A 49 1.93 16.33 -2.02
N GLU A 50 1.21 16.85 -1.03
CA GLU A 50 0.70 16.06 0.09
C GLU A 50 -0.29 14.98 -0.36
N ALA A 51 -1.18 15.30 -1.30
CA ALA A 51 -2.11 14.34 -1.88
C ALA A 51 -1.39 13.20 -2.62
N GLN A 52 -0.33 13.53 -3.37
CA GLN A 52 0.52 12.54 -4.04
C GLN A 52 1.30 11.68 -3.03
N ALA A 53 1.74 12.27 -1.91
CA ALA A 53 2.40 11.52 -0.85
C ALA A 53 1.44 10.51 -0.18
N LEU A 54 0.17 10.88 0.00
CA LEU A 54 -0.87 9.98 0.51
C LEU A 54 -1.13 8.82 -0.45
N ASP A 55 -1.34 9.10 -1.75
CA ASP A 55 -1.51 8.09 -2.80
C ASP A 55 -0.33 7.09 -2.85
N ALA A 56 0.90 7.59 -2.74
CA ALA A 56 2.08 6.73 -2.68
C ALA A 56 2.10 5.82 -1.44
N LEU A 57 1.55 6.26 -0.29
CA LEU A 57 1.42 5.42 0.90
C LEU A 57 0.35 4.33 0.70
N THR A 58 -0.79 4.68 0.08
CA THR A 58 -1.87 3.74 -0.26
C THR A 58 -1.39 2.64 -1.19
N GLN A 59 -0.64 3.00 -2.24
CA GLN A 59 -0.02 2.03 -3.16
C GLN A 59 0.97 1.10 -2.45
N ARG A 60 1.72 1.61 -1.47
CA ARG A 60 2.65 0.78 -0.68
C ARG A 60 1.89 -0.22 0.21
N LEU A 61 0.79 0.20 0.82
CA LEU A 61 -0.07 -0.69 1.60
C LEU A 61 -0.67 -1.80 0.73
N GLU A 62 -1.13 -1.45 -0.47
CA GLU A 62 -1.62 -2.42 -1.45
C GLU A 62 -0.53 -3.44 -1.81
N ALA A 63 0.67 -2.98 -2.17
CA ALA A 63 1.79 -3.87 -2.50
C ALA A 63 2.15 -4.81 -1.33
N LEU A 64 2.17 -4.31 -0.09
CA LEU A 64 2.45 -5.13 1.09
C LEU A 64 1.35 -6.16 1.36
N SER A 65 0.07 -5.76 1.23
CA SER A 65 -1.06 -6.68 1.37
C SER A 65 -1.00 -7.81 0.34
N GLY A 66 -0.64 -7.50 -0.91
CA GLY A 66 -0.47 -8.49 -1.97
C GLY A 66 0.66 -9.48 -1.68
N VAL A 67 1.80 -9.00 -1.19
CA VAL A 67 2.94 -9.86 -0.79
C VAL A 67 2.55 -10.81 0.33
N LEU A 68 1.90 -10.30 1.39
CA LEU A 68 1.49 -11.12 2.54
C LEU A 68 0.48 -12.19 2.12
N ARG A 69 -0.49 -11.82 1.28
CA ARG A 69 -1.46 -12.77 0.73
C ARG A 69 -0.79 -13.87 -0.08
N MET A 70 0.13 -13.51 -0.99
CA MET A 70 0.88 -14.49 -1.77
C MET A 70 1.70 -15.46 -0.90
N LEU A 71 2.36 -14.94 0.14
CA LEU A 71 3.11 -15.77 1.08
C LEU A 71 2.18 -16.71 1.85
N GLY A 72 1.00 -16.22 2.28
CA GLY A 72 -0.04 -17.01 2.91
C GLY A 72 -0.62 -18.09 1.99
N ASP A 73 -0.74 -17.80 0.70
CA ASP A 73 -1.18 -18.74 -0.34
C ASP A 73 -0.08 -19.74 -0.74
N GLY A 74 1.10 -19.68 -0.12
CA GLY A 74 2.20 -20.63 -0.31
C GLY A 74 3.24 -20.24 -1.36
N ALA A 75 3.16 -19.05 -1.96
CA ALA A 75 4.19 -18.56 -2.86
C ALA A 75 5.54 -18.43 -2.14
N THR A 76 6.64 -18.55 -2.87
CA THR A 76 7.96 -18.28 -2.32
C THR A 76 8.15 -16.78 -2.07
N PRO A 77 9.07 -16.40 -1.17
CA PRO A 77 9.44 -14.99 -1.00
C PRO A 77 9.83 -14.32 -2.31
N ALA A 78 10.64 -14.98 -3.14
CA ALA A 78 11.09 -14.44 -4.43
C ALA A 78 9.91 -14.15 -5.39
N GLU A 79 8.95 -15.07 -5.49
CA GLU A 79 7.73 -14.85 -6.27
C GLU A 79 6.89 -13.70 -5.71
N SER A 80 6.79 -13.59 -4.39
CA SER A 80 6.00 -12.56 -3.71
C SER A 80 6.57 -11.15 -3.90
N VAL A 81 7.89 -10.96 -3.79
CA VAL A 81 8.52 -9.65 -4.07
C VAL A 81 8.60 -9.31 -5.56
N SER A 82 8.58 -10.29 -6.47
CA SER A 82 8.65 -10.02 -7.92
C SER A 82 7.49 -9.19 -8.47
N ARG A 83 6.38 -9.10 -7.73
CA ARG A 83 5.22 -8.28 -8.08
C ARG A 83 5.32 -6.84 -7.56
N ILE A 84 6.30 -6.53 -6.73
CA ILE A 84 6.60 -5.16 -6.30
C ILE A 84 7.43 -4.52 -7.42
N SER A 85 7.07 -3.30 -7.82
CA SER A 85 7.85 -2.53 -8.79
C SER A 85 9.31 -2.42 -8.32
N LEU A 86 10.27 -2.62 -9.24
CA LEU A 86 11.69 -2.40 -8.96
C LEU A 86 11.98 -0.97 -8.49
N ALA A 87 11.18 0.01 -8.92
CA ALA A 87 11.28 1.39 -8.44
C ALA A 87 10.95 1.48 -6.94
N ASP A 88 9.93 0.76 -6.48
CA ASP A 88 9.56 0.70 -5.06
C ASP A 88 10.59 -0.06 -4.23
N MET A 89 11.23 -1.09 -4.79
CA MET A 89 12.34 -1.79 -4.12
C MET A 89 13.61 -0.93 -4.03
N ALA A 90 13.95 -0.18 -5.09
CA ALA A 90 15.13 0.67 -5.12
C ALA A 90 15.07 1.81 -4.09
N VAL A 91 13.86 2.35 -3.83
CA VAL A 91 13.63 3.34 -2.76
C VAL A 91 13.85 2.72 -1.36
N ARG A 92 13.62 1.42 -1.18
CA ARG A 92 13.72 0.71 0.11
C ARG A 92 15.12 0.18 0.45
N LEU A 93 16.03 0.15 -0.52
CA LEU A 93 17.41 -0.35 -0.38
C LEU A 93 18.47 0.75 -0.23
N ARG A 94 18.05 2.01 -0.15
CA ARG A 94 18.90 3.15 0.22
C ARG A 94 18.79 3.44 1.71
#